data_AF-A0A167T4D2-F1
#
_entry.id   AF-A0A167T4D2-F1
#
_cell.length_a   1.000
_cell.length_b   1.000
_cell.length_c   1.000
_cell.angle_alpha   90.00
_cell.angle_beta   90.00
_cell.angle_gamma   90.00
#
_symmetry.space_group_name_H-M   'P 1'
#
loop_
_entity.id
_entity.type
_entity.pdbx_description
1 polymer ?
#
loop_
_entity_poly.entity_id
_entity_poly.type
_entity_poly.pdbx_seq_one_letter_code
_entity_poly.pdbx_strand_id
1 'polypeptide(L)'
;MKKRFACLFSAVGICLISWNGYWYWQGVHATVPTTVTAQGAVFGKLTIPKLSLVLPIYEGTTETELKKGVGHELNSALPGEAGNVVLSGHRDTVFRKLGQVRVGDELVVETAAGRFGYVVKKVRIVSENDRTVLVDKPRPTLTVTTCYPFQFIGDAKQRYVLVAHLASVHH
;
A
#
# COMPACT_ATOMS: atom_id res chain seq x y z
N MET A 1 -53.33 -19.06 -6.97
CA MET A 1 -52.36 -20.06 -6.47
C MET A 1 -51.41 -19.37 -5.49
N LYS A 2 -51.65 -19.51 -4.18
CA LYS A 2 -50.86 -18.85 -3.11
C LYS A 2 -49.53 -19.58 -2.93
N LYS A 3 -48.41 -19.01 -3.38
CA LYS A 3 -47.07 -19.54 -3.04
C LYS A 3 -46.59 -18.83 -1.77
N ARG A 4 -46.56 -19.57 -0.67
CA ARG A 4 -45.99 -19.14 0.61
C ARG A 4 -44.47 -19.19 0.49
N PHE A 5 -43.81 -18.06 0.66
CA PHE A 5 -42.36 -18.00 0.82
C PHE A 5 -42.03 -18.34 2.28
N ALA A 6 -41.34 -19.45 2.49
CA ALA A 6 -40.75 -19.76 3.78
C ALA A 6 -39.29 -19.28 3.73
N CYS A 7 -39.02 -18.15 4.39
CA CYS A 7 -37.67 -17.69 4.63
C CYS A 7 -37.22 -18.28 5.97
N LEU A 8 -36.39 -19.31 5.95
CA LEU A 8 -35.70 -19.76 7.17
C LEU A 8 -34.46 -18.88 7.34
N PHE A 9 -34.51 -17.98 8.33
CA PHE A 9 -33.35 -17.22 8.77
C PHE A 9 -32.36 -18.15 9.44
N SER A 10 -31.27 -18.49 8.73
CA SER A 10 -30.02 -18.94 9.34
C SER A 10 -29.11 -17.73 9.53
N ALA A 11 -28.33 -17.71 10.61
CA ALA A 11 -27.47 -16.60 11.04
C ALA A 11 -26.28 -16.28 10.12
N VAL A 12 -26.29 -16.79 8.88
CA VAL A 12 -25.42 -16.36 7.79
C VAL A 12 -26.37 -16.07 6.62
N GLY A 13 -26.48 -14.81 6.22
CA GLY A 13 -27.42 -14.34 5.20
C GLY A 13 -27.16 -14.96 3.83
N ILE A 14 -27.61 -16.20 3.64
CA ILE A 14 -27.47 -16.98 2.42
C ILE A 14 -28.88 -17.13 1.85
N CYS A 15 -29.16 -16.46 0.74
CA CYS A 15 -30.43 -16.59 0.02
C CYS A 15 -30.24 -17.59 -1.13
N LEU A 16 -30.92 -18.73 -1.05
CA LEU A 16 -30.95 -19.73 -2.11
C LEU A 16 -32.12 -19.42 -3.04
N ILE A 17 -31.83 -19.07 -4.29
CA ILE A 17 -32.86 -18.85 -5.32
C ILE A 17 -32.86 -20.08 -6.24
N SER A 18 -34.04 -20.69 -6.42
CA SER A 18 -34.23 -21.83 -7.32
C SER A 18 -34.70 -21.35 -8.69
N TRP A 19 -33.94 -21.69 -9.75
CA TRP A 19 -34.38 -21.54 -11.13
C TRP A 19 -34.02 -22.80 -11.94
N ASN A 20 -35.03 -23.45 -12.54
CA ASN A 20 -34.90 -24.64 -13.39
C ASN A 20 -34.05 -25.79 -12.81
N GLY A 21 -34.13 -26.03 -11.50
CA GLY A 21 -33.58 -27.26 -10.88
C GLY A 21 -32.06 -27.27 -10.68
N TYR A 22 -31.37 -26.15 -10.90
CA TYR A 22 -29.93 -26.02 -10.63
C TYR A 22 -29.68 -25.04 -9.47
N TRP A 23 -28.79 -25.43 -8.56
CA TRP A 23 -28.31 -24.58 -7.47
C TRP A 23 -27.16 -23.72 -7.99
N TYR A 24 -27.40 -22.42 -8.15
CA TYR A 24 -26.35 -21.45 -8.50
C TYR A 24 -25.82 -20.78 -7.21
N TRP A 25 -24.51 -20.85 -7.00
CA TRP A 25 -23.81 -20.08 -5.96
C TRP A 25 -23.56 -18.67 -6.49
N GLN A 26 -24.21 -17.65 -5.91
CA GLN A 26 -23.73 -16.29 -6.05
C GLN A 26 -22.74 -16.03 -4.92
N GLY A 27 -21.44 -16.11 -5.23
CA GLY A 27 -20.42 -15.60 -4.34
C GLY A 27 -20.62 -14.09 -4.19
N VAL A 28 -20.80 -13.61 -2.97
CA VAL A 28 -20.66 -12.18 -2.67
C VAL A 28 -19.22 -11.81 -3.01
N HIS A 29 -19.02 -11.10 -4.13
CA HIS A 29 -17.76 -10.41 -4.37
C HIS A 29 -17.63 -9.39 -3.23
N ALA A 30 -16.71 -9.65 -2.29
CA ALA A 30 -16.35 -8.67 -1.30
C ALA A 30 -15.84 -7.44 -2.04
N THR A 31 -16.67 -6.41 -2.17
CA THR A 31 -16.24 -5.09 -2.60
C THR A 31 -15.32 -4.59 -1.51
N VAL A 32 -14.01 -4.69 -1.73
CA VAL A 32 -13.02 -4.03 -0.88
C VAL A 32 -13.41 -2.55 -0.88
N PRO A 33 -13.68 -1.93 0.27
CA PRO A 33 -14.00 -0.51 0.29
C PRO A 33 -12.77 0.25 -0.21
N THR A 34 -12.83 0.76 -1.45
CA THR A 34 -11.88 1.71 -2.02
C THR A 34 -12.14 3.08 -1.42
N THR A 35 -11.94 3.22 -0.10
CA THR A 35 -11.91 4.54 0.52
C THR A 35 -10.59 5.20 0.12
N VAL A 36 -10.62 5.98 -0.96
CA VAL A 36 -9.59 6.98 -1.22
C VAL A 36 -9.57 7.90 -0.01
N THR A 37 -8.54 7.76 0.81
CA THR A 37 -8.37 8.50 2.06
C THR A 37 -8.22 9.99 1.69
N ALA A 38 -8.84 10.90 2.44
CA ALA A 38 -8.65 12.32 2.17
C ALA A 38 -7.18 12.72 2.46
N GLN A 39 -6.62 13.65 1.68
CA GLN A 39 -5.26 14.15 1.92
C GLN A 39 -5.08 14.57 3.39
N GLY A 40 -3.98 14.14 3.99
CA GLY A 40 -3.62 14.40 5.39
C GLY A 40 -4.19 13.41 6.40
N ALA A 41 -5.11 12.52 6.01
CA ALA A 41 -5.63 11.48 6.89
C ALA A 41 -4.68 10.28 6.99
N VAL A 42 -4.84 9.50 8.06
CA VAL A 42 -4.03 8.31 8.33
C VAL A 42 -4.41 7.23 7.32
N PHE A 43 -3.45 6.85 6.48
CA PHE A 43 -3.60 5.80 5.48
C PHE A 43 -3.30 4.42 6.07
N GLY A 44 -2.31 4.36 6.97
CA GLY A 44 -1.84 3.09 7.53
C GLY A 44 -0.51 3.22 8.23
N LYS A 45 0.30 2.16 8.20
CA LYS A 45 1.67 2.17 8.70
C LYS A 45 2.59 1.25 7.88
N LEU A 46 3.85 1.68 7.76
CA LEU A 46 4.94 0.94 7.13
C LEU A 46 5.80 0.32 8.23
N THR A 47 6.00 -0.98 8.18
CA THR A 47 6.93 -1.71 9.05
C THR A 47 8.12 -2.20 8.25
N ILE A 48 9.33 -1.95 8.75
CA ILE A 48 10.59 -2.45 8.17
C ILE A 48 11.26 -3.33 9.23
N PRO A 49 11.02 -4.66 9.23
CA PRO A 49 11.47 -5.56 10.30
C PRO A 49 12.97 -5.50 10.58
N LYS A 50 13.79 -5.43 9.52
CA LYS A 50 15.25 -5.32 9.64
C LYS A 50 15.73 -4.12 10.43
N LEU A 51 14.97 -3.03 10.41
CA LEU A 51 15.30 -1.79 11.10
C LEU A 51 14.58 -1.65 12.45
N SER A 52 13.74 -2.63 12.81
CA SER A 52 12.79 -2.55 13.93
C SER A 52 12.00 -1.24 13.91
N LEU A 53 11.57 -0.83 12.71
CA LEU A 53 10.98 0.48 12.48
C LEU A 53 9.51 0.34 12.08
N VAL A 54 8.65 1.14 12.72
CA VAL A 54 7.22 1.26 12.39
C VAL A 54 6.94 2.74 12.18
N LEU A 55 6.46 3.10 10.99
CA LEU A 55 6.22 4.49 10.58
C LEU A 55 4.74 4.67 10.21
N PRO A 56 4.05 5.71 10.71
CA PRO A 56 2.72 6.03 10.21
C PRO A 56 2.79 6.48 8.74
N ILE A 57 1.80 6.06 7.96
CA ILE A 57 1.58 6.51 6.58
C ILE A 57 0.38 7.44 6.57
N TYR A 58 0.55 8.61 5.97
CA TYR A 58 -0.47 9.61 5.73
C TYR A 58 -0.74 9.71 4.23
N GLU A 59 -1.97 10.02 3.85
CA GLU A 59 -2.30 10.28 2.46
C GLU A 59 -1.74 11.65 2.02
N GLY A 60 -0.99 11.70 0.94
CA GLY A 60 -0.36 12.91 0.40
C GLY A 60 1.12 13.05 0.75
N THR A 61 1.83 13.78 -0.11
CA THR A 61 3.28 13.98 -0.05
C THR A 61 3.68 15.44 0.15
N THR A 62 2.76 16.28 0.65
CA THR A 62 3.04 17.66 1.04
C THR A 62 3.83 17.74 2.35
N GLU A 63 4.51 18.87 2.58
CA GLU A 63 5.35 19.09 3.77
C GLU A 63 4.62 18.86 5.11
N THR A 64 3.31 19.07 5.16
CA THR A 64 2.50 18.87 6.37
C THR A 64 2.45 17.39 6.79
N GLU A 65 2.42 16.48 5.82
CA GLU A 65 2.31 15.04 6.00
C GLU A 65 3.70 14.42 6.21
N LEU A 66 4.67 14.84 5.40
CA LEU A 66 6.05 14.32 5.49
C LEU A 66 6.73 14.69 6.82
N LYS A 67 6.30 15.78 7.48
CA LYS A 67 6.70 16.10 8.86
C LYS A 67 6.19 15.11 9.90
N LYS A 68 5.04 14.47 9.66
CA LYS A 68 4.40 13.55 10.61
C LYS A 68 4.86 12.10 10.41
N GLY A 69 5.26 11.74 9.19
CA GLY A 69 5.63 10.36 8.89
C GLY A 69 5.98 10.13 7.41
N VAL A 70 5.44 9.04 6.88
CA VAL A 70 5.57 8.67 5.47
C VAL A 70 4.32 9.16 4.74
N GLY A 71 4.50 9.78 3.57
CA GLY A 71 3.41 10.19 2.69
C GLY A 71 3.15 9.14 1.61
N HIS A 72 1.90 8.78 1.39
CA HIS A 72 1.44 8.02 0.22
C HIS A 72 1.15 8.99 -0.92
N GLU A 73 1.63 8.70 -2.13
CA GLU A 73 1.37 9.53 -3.29
C GLU A 73 -0.07 9.35 -3.77
N LEU A 74 -0.85 10.45 -3.79
CA LEU A 74 -2.29 10.47 -4.07
C LEU A 74 -2.70 9.81 -5.41
N ASN A 75 -1.83 9.87 -6.41
CA ASN A 75 -2.09 9.32 -7.74
C ASN A 75 -1.42 7.95 -7.97
N SER A 76 -0.92 7.31 -6.92
CA SER A 76 -0.29 6.00 -6.97
C SER A 76 -1.27 4.89 -6.58
N ALA A 77 -0.93 3.65 -6.91
CA ALA A 77 -1.80 2.50 -6.64
C ALA A 77 -1.96 2.26 -5.14
N LEU A 78 -3.06 1.62 -4.73
CA LEU A 78 -3.24 1.19 -3.34
C LEU A 78 -2.48 -0.11 -3.04
N PRO A 79 -2.07 -0.37 -1.78
CA PRO A 79 -1.44 -1.61 -1.39
C PRO A 79 -2.26 -2.84 -1.77
N GLY A 80 -1.61 -3.80 -2.43
CA GLY A 80 -2.25 -5.04 -2.90
C GLY A 80 -2.88 -4.94 -4.29
N GLU A 81 -3.08 -3.73 -4.82
CA GLU A 81 -3.57 -3.55 -6.19
C GLU A 81 -2.45 -3.70 -7.22
N ALA A 82 -2.84 -3.93 -8.48
CA ALA A 82 -1.91 -3.84 -9.59
C ALA A 82 -1.46 -2.37 -9.75
N GLY A 83 -0.18 -2.17 -10.08
CA GLY A 83 0.40 -0.84 -10.23
C GLY A 83 1.55 -0.60 -9.26
N ASN A 84 1.82 0.68 -9.04
CA ASN A 84 2.92 1.14 -8.20
C ASN A 84 2.40 1.97 -7.03
N VAL A 85 2.54 1.44 -5.81
CA VAL A 85 2.33 2.19 -4.56
C VAL A 85 3.58 3.01 -4.31
N VAL A 86 3.46 4.33 -4.16
CA VAL A 86 4.62 5.20 -3.92
C VAL A 86 4.55 5.80 -2.52
N LEU A 87 5.59 5.55 -1.73
CA LEU A 87 5.77 6.10 -0.39
C LEU A 87 6.97 7.05 -0.36
N SER A 88 6.74 8.27 0.10
CA SER A 88 7.77 9.31 0.24
C SER A 88 7.99 9.67 1.71
N GLY A 89 9.20 10.07 2.07
CA GLY A 89 9.52 10.51 3.43
C GLY A 89 10.79 11.32 3.48
N HIS A 90 10.95 12.10 4.55
CA HIS A 90 12.19 12.84 4.77
C HIS A 90 13.32 11.90 5.18
N ARG A 91 14.50 12.13 4.59
CA ARG A 91 15.70 11.35 4.88
C ARG A 91 16.19 11.54 6.32
N ASP A 92 15.99 12.72 6.88
CA ASP A 92 16.61 13.16 8.14
C ASP A 92 15.78 12.75 9.37
N THR A 93 14.55 12.28 9.18
CA THR A 93 13.67 11.83 10.27
C THR A 93 13.36 10.34 10.13
N VAL A 94 12.49 9.99 9.18
CA VAL A 94 11.88 8.66 9.06
C VAL A 94 12.77 7.66 8.31
N PHE A 95 13.56 8.13 7.33
CA PHE A 95 14.32 7.25 6.44
C PHE A 95 15.84 7.29 6.61
N ARG A 96 16.35 7.76 7.76
CA ARG A 96 17.80 7.83 8.05
C ARG A 96 18.53 6.49 7.88
N LYS A 97 17.86 5.40 8.25
CA LYS A 97 18.40 4.04 8.20
C LYS A 97 17.98 3.26 6.95
N LEU A 98 17.26 3.89 6.01
CA LEU A 98 16.75 3.22 4.82
C LEU A 98 17.88 2.65 3.94
N GLY A 99 19.06 3.28 3.96
CA GLY A 99 20.26 2.76 3.28
C GLY A 99 20.81 1.43 3.81
N GLN A 100 20.33 0.93 4.96
CA GLN A 100 20.70 -0.38 5.49
C GLN A 100 19.80 -1.51 4.93
N VAL A 101 18.69 -1.15 4.30
CA VAL A 101 17.81 -2.08 3.59
C VAL A 101 18.50 -2.51 2.29
N ARG A 102 18.43 -3.80 2.00
CA ARG A 102 19.07 -4.49 0.88
C ARG A 102 18.03 -5.32 0.14
N VAL A 103 18.41 -5.74 -1.06
CA VAL A 103 17.63 -6.71 -1.84
C VAL A 103 17.40 -7.98 -0.99
N GLY A 104 16.15 -8.45 -0.97
CA GLY A 104 15.71 -9.60 -0.18
C GLY A 104 15.04 -9.24 1.15
N ASP A 105 15.20 -8.00 1.64
CA ASP A 105 14.55 -7.59 2.88
C ASP A 105 13.05 -7.36 2.70
N GLU A 106 12.30 -7.52 3.79
CA GLU A 106 10.85 -7.35 3.83
C GLU A 106 10.44 -5.92 4.19
N LEU A 107 9.36 -5.45 3.56
CA LEU A 107 8.63 -4.24 3.90
C LEU A 107 7.16 -4.63 4.06
N VAL A 108 6.51 -4.18 5.12
CA VAL A 108 5.09 -4.49 5.36
C VAL A 108 4.29 -3.22 5.43
N VAL A 109 3.23 -3.14 4.62
CA VAL A 109 2.26 -2.05 4.66
C VAL A 109 0.98 -2.57 5.29
N GLU A 110 0.53 -1.94 6.38
CA GLU A 110 -0.74 -2.23 7.03
C GLU A 110 -1.69 -1.04 6.85
N THR A 111 -2.88 -1.31 6.34
CA THR A 111 -3.95 -0.32 6.12
C THR A 111 -5.28 -0.86 6.67
N ALA A 112 -6.35 -0.09 6.56
CA ALA A 112 -7.69 -0.58 6.86
C ALA A 112 -8.14 -1.77 5.99
N ALA A 113 -7.53 -1.97 4.82
CA ALA A 113 -7.85 -3.06 3.89
C ALA A 113 -7.11 -4.37 4.20
N GLY A 114 -6.09 -4.34 5.07
CA GLY A 114 -5.29 -5.50 5.43
C GLY A 114 -3.79 -5.21 5.53
N ARG A 115 -3.02 -6.30 5.61
CA ARG A 115 -1.56 -6.34 5.73
C ARG A 115 -0.94 -6.91 4.46
N PHE A 116 -0.03 -6.14 3.86
CA PHE A 116 0.60 -6.42 2.58
C PHE A 116 2.12 -6.54 2.77
N GLY A 117 2.66 -7.73 2.54
CA GLY A 117 4.09 -8.01 2.62
C GLY A 117 4.76 -7.83 1.25
N TYR A 118 5.85 -7.07 1.22
CA TYR A 118 6.66 -6.80 0.03
C TYR A 118 8.11 -7.21 0.26
N VAL A 119 8.79 -7.68 -0.78
CA VAL A 119 10.21 -8.03 -0.74
C VAL A 119 11.00 -7.12 -1.67
N VAL A 120 12.04 -6.46 -1.14
CA VAL A 120 12.90 -5.56 -1.89
C VAL A 120 13.61 -6.32 -3.01
N LYS A 121 13.45 -5.85 -4.25
CA LYS A 121 14.08 -6.43 -5.44
C LYS A 121 15.18 -5.55 -6.02
N LYS A 122 15.08 -4.23 -5.83
CA LYS A 122 16.05 -3.29 -6.39
C LYS A 122 16.23 -2.09 -5.50
N VAL A 123 17.47 -1.60 -5.48
CA VAL A 123 17.85 -0.33 -4.87
C VAL A 123 18.47 0.54 -5.96
N ARG A 124 18.08 1.81 -6.05
CA ARG A 124 18.62 2.76 -7.03
C ARG A 124 18.80 4.13 -6.42
N ILE A 125 19.74 4.88 -6.97
CA ILE A 125 19.85 6.32 -6.77
C ILE A 125 19.46 6.97 -8.09
N VAL A 126 18.50 7.90 -8.05
CA VAL A 126 17.99 8.60 -9.22
C VAL A 126 18.06 10.11 -9.02
N SER A 127 17.87 10.89 -10.08
CA SER A 127 17.76 12.35 -9.98
C SER A 127 16.46 12.75 -9.26
N GLU A 128 16.45 13.90 -8.59
CA GLU A 128 15.25 14.46 -7.96
C GLU A 128 14.06 14.60 -8.92
N ASN A 129 14.34 14.82 -10.21
CA ASN A 129 13.37 15.02 -11.28
C ASN A 129 13.00 13.73 -12.03
N ASP A 130 13.51 12.58 -11.59
CA ASP A 130 13.25 11.30 -12.24
C ASP A 130 11.81 10.83 -11.95
N ARG A 131 10.93 11.03 -12.92
CA ARG A 131 9.51 10.64 -12.84
C ARG A 131 9.30 9.13 -12.96
N THR A 132 10.34 8.33 -13.29
CA THR A 132 10.21 6.87 -13.44
C THR A 132 9.84 6.16 -12.12
N VAL A 133 10.05 6.84 -10.98
CA VAL A 133 9.65 6.43 -9.64
C VAL A 133 8.12 6.38 -9.48
N LEU A 134 7.40 7.24 -10.21
CA LEU A 134 5.93 7.34 -10.18
C LEU A 134 5.25 6.49 -11.25
N VAL A 135 6.00 6.05 -12.26
CA VAL A 135 5.43 5.30 -13.40
C VAL A 135 4.89 3.96 -12.92
N ASP A 136 3.65 3.69 -13.31
CA ASP A 136 2.95 2.45 -13.03
C ASP A 136 3.73 1.21 -13.46
N LYS A 137 3.48 0.12 -12.74
CA LYS A 137 4.16 -1.16 -12.96
C LYS A 137 3.15 -2.26 -13.25
N PRO A 138 3.45 -3.19 -14.17
CA PRO A 138 2.55 -4.31 -14.50
C PRO A 138 2.40 -5.33 -13.36
N ARG A 139 3.19 -5.19 -12.28
CA ARG A 139 3.15 -6.05 -11.09
C ARG A 139 2.92 -5.16 -9.86
N PRO A 140 2.17 -5.64 -8.86
CA PRO A 140 2.02 -4.94 -7.58
C PRO A 140 3.40 -4.62 -6.98
N THR A 141 3.74 -3.33 -7.03
CA THR A 141 5.07 -2.82 -6.66
C THR A 141 4.92 -1.77 -5.59
N LEU A 142 5.79 -1.84 -4.59
CA LEU A 142 5.99 -0.79 -3.61
C LEU A 142 7.30 -0.06 -3.91
N THR A 143 7.20 1.24 -4.15
CA THR A 143 8.34 2.13 -4.35
C THR A 143 8.48 3.07 -3.15
N VAL A 144 9.55 2.94 -2.38
CA VAL A 144 9.86 3.83 -1.25
C VAL A 144 10.97 4.79 -1.67
N THR A 145 10.72 6.09 -1.61
CA THR A 145 11.65 7.14 -2.02
C THR A 145 11.95 8.13 -0.89
N THR A 146 13.22 8.55 -0.82
CA THR A 146 13.69 9.58 0.12
C THR A 146 14.79 10.42 -0.52
N CYS A 147 15.02 11.64 -0.03
CA CYS A 147 16.14 12.48 -0.47
C CYS A 147 17.50 11.81 -0.18
N TYR A 148 18.48 12.03 -1.05
CA TYR A 148 19.85 11.49 -0.96
C TYR A 148 20.86 12.57 -1.43
N PRO A 149 22.06 12.71 -0.82
CA PRO A 149 22.69 11.86 0.20
C PRO A 149 22.13 12.00 1.62
N PHE A 150 22.25 10.96 2.44
CA PHE A 150 21.73 10.91 3.83
C PHE A 150 22.39 11.90 4.82
N GLN A 151 23.56 12.46 4.48
CA GLN A 151 24.33 13.35 5.36
C GLN A 151 24.42 14.79 4.83
N PHE A 152 23.68 15.11 3.76
CA PHE A 152 23.73 16.45 3.17
C PHE A 152 22.87 17.43 3.98
N ILE A 153 23.24 18.70 4.03
CA ILE A 153 22.41 19.80 4.56
C ILE A 153 22.21 20.78 3.40
N GLY A 154 21.02 20.77 2.79
CA GLY A 154 20.68 21.54 1.57
C GLY A 154 19.82 20.75 0.57
N ASP A 155 19.66 21.30 -0.63
CA ASP A 155 18.89 20.71 -1.73
C ASP A 155 19.55 19.43 -2.26
N ALA A 156 18.98 18.29 -1.87
CA ALA A 156 19.43 16.98 -2.33
C ALA A 156 18.96 16.72 -3.76
N LYS A 157 19.91 16.78 -4.71
CA LYS A 157 19.67 16.54 -6.14
C LYS A 157 19.39 15.08 -6.52
N GLN A 158 19.45 14.17 -5.55
CA GLN A 158 19.26 12.75 -5.77
C GLN A 158 18.20 12.19 -4.81
N ARG A 159 17.59 11.09 -5.24
CA ARG A 159 16.64 10.31 -4.44
C ARG A 159 17.15 8.87 -4.31
N TYR A 160 17.07 8.35 -3.10
CA TYR A 160 17.28 6.93 -2.82
C TYR A 160 15.94 6.22 -2.95
N VAL A 161 15.90 5.20 -3.82
CA VAL A 161 14.66 4.52 -4.21
C VAL A 161 14.81 3.02 -3.97
N LEU A 162 13.94 2.48 -3.12
CA LEU A 162 13.74 1.04 -2.96
C LEU A 162 12.53 0.62 -3.79
N VAL A 163 12.69 -0.47 -4.54
CA VAL A 163 11.60 -1.10 -5.28
C VAL A 163 11.41 -2.50 -4.73
N ALA A 164 10.22 -2.78 -4.24
CA ALA A 164 9.81 -4.06 -3.67
C ALA A 164 8.59 -4.61 -4.40
N HIS A 165 8.50 -5.93 -4.52
CA HIS A 165 7.34 -6.59 -5.12
C HIS A 165 6.49 -7.23 -4.04
N LEU A 166 5.17 -7.25 -4.25
CA LEU A 166 4.24 -7.91 -3.35
C LEU A 166 4.58 -9.41 -3.26
N ALA A 167 4.58 -9.92 -2.04
CA ALA A 167 4.90 -11.30 -1.69
C ALA A 167 3.77 -11.99 -0.91
N SER A 168 3.02 -11.25 -0.09
CA SER A 168 1.89 -11.77 0.68
C SER A 168 0.79 -10.74 0.91
N VAL A 169 -0.44 -11.23 1.07
CA VAL A 169 -1.63 -10.44 1.40
C VAL A 169 -2.36 -11.16 2.53
N HIS A 170 -2.70 -10.42 3.58
CA HIS A 170 -3.50 -10.89 4.70
C HIS A 170 -4.65 -9.89 4.93
N HIS A 171 -5.89 -10.37 4.84
CA HIS A 171 -7.10 -9.59 5.05
C HIS A 171 -7.56 -9.66 6.51
#